data_AF-A0A428LYD6-F1
#
_entry.id   AF-A0A428LYD6-F1
#
_cell.length_a   1.000
_cell.length_b   1.000
_cell.length_c   1.000
_cell.angle_alpha   90.00
_cell.angle_beta   90.00
_cell.angle_gamma   90.00
#
_symmetry.space_group_name_H-M   'P 1'
#
loop_
_entity.id
_entity.type
_entity.pdbx_description
1 polymer ?
#
loop_
_entity_poly.entity_id
_entity_poly.type
_entity_poly.pdbx_seq_one_letter_code
_entity_poly.pdbx_strand_id
1 'polypeptide(L)'
;MTEKETLIVRLKELGVKLDREVNVTGTIQELTLRISELEEELDEDGQEGDEVSVASTTASSTSGEPGPENTSGSITENPASKEPGELVAVETLVTLHIDALHATRNESLSIVEPGVVIRVTDAEAYELISQGLAREV
;
A
#
# COMPACT_ATOMS: atom_id res chain seq x y z
N MET A 1 31.70 -22.59 19.91
CA MET A 1 30.76 -21.86 19.02
C MET A 1 31.44 -20.58 18.60
N THR A 2 31.51 -20.35 17.30
CA THR A 2 31.94 -19.08 16.73
C THR A 2 30.78 -18.07 16.80
N GLU A 3 31.09 -16.78 16.82
CA GLU A 3 30.08 -15.70 16.82
C GLU A 3 29.09 -15.83 15.65
N LYS A 4 29.57 -16.31 14.51
CA LYS A 4 28.73 -16.64 13.36
C LYS A 4 27.73 -17.76 13.66
N GLU A 5 28.15 -18.84 14.33
CA GLU A 5 27.24 -19.93 14.69
C GLU A 5 26.15 -19.48 15.68
N THR A 6 26.47 -18.62 16.63
CA THR A 6 25.47 -18.09 17.58
C THR A 6 24.43 -17.22 16.87
N LEU A 7 24.85 -16.41 15.89
CA LEU A 7 23.93 -15.62 15.07
C LEU A 7 23.05 -16.53 14.21
N ILE A 8 23.62 -17.56 13.56
CA ILE A 8 22.84 -18.52 12.76
C ILE A 8 21.75 -19.20 13.60
N VAL A 9 22.05 -19.58 14.84
CA VAL A 9 21.07 -20.18 15.76
C VAL A 9 19.94 -19.20 16.07
N ARG A 10 20.26 -17.95 16.44
CA ARG A 10 19.24 -16.94 16.75
C ARG A 10 18.37 -16.60 15.54
N LEU A 11 18.98 -16.51 14.35
CA LEU A 11 18.26 -16.27 13.10
C LEU A 11 17.25 -17.39 12.81
N LYS A 12 17.65 -18.66 12.96
CA LYS A 12 16.73 -19.80 12.81
C LYS A 12 15.59 -19.76 13.82
N GLU A 13 15.88 -19.38 15.06
CA GLU A 13 14.86 -19.23 16.10
C GLU A 13 13.84 -18.15 15.72
N LEU A 14 14.30 -17.00 15.22
CA LEU A 14 13.42 -15.92 14.75
C LEU A 14 12.59 -16.34 13.54
N GLY A 15 13.16 -17.10 12.60
CA GLY A 15 12.41 -17.64 11.48
C GLY A 15 11.27 -18.59 11.90
N VAL A 16 11.49 -19.40 12.93
CA VAL A 16 10.43 -20.25 13.51
C VAL A 16 9.33 -19.42 14.16
N LYS A 17 9.68 -18.35 14.88
CA LYS A 17 8.67 -17.44 15.50
C LYS A 17 7.81 -16.74 14.45
N LEU A 18 8.41 -16.38 13.31
CA LEU A 18 7.76 -15.70 12.20
C LEU A 18 7.13 -16.66 11.17
N ASP A 19 7.18 -17.98 11.41
CA ASP A 19 6.74 -19.03 10.48
C ASP A 19 7.31 -18.86 9.05
N ARG A 20 8.55 -18.37 8.92
CA ARG A 20 9.21 -18.09 7.64
C ARG A 20 10.66 -18.57 7.56
N GLU A 21 11.09 -18.97 6.37
CA GLU A 21 12.49 -19.35 6.14
C GLU A 21 13.40 -18.12 6.18
N VAL A 22 14.41 -18.17 7.04
CA VAL A 22 15.38 -17.09 7.19
C VAL A 22 16.72 -17.43 6.57
N ASN A 23 17.29 -16.47 5.84
CA ASN A 23 18.58 -16.65 5.21
C ASN A 23 19.71 -16.53 6.25
N VAL A 24 20.46 -17.62 6.44
CA VAL A 24 21.59 -17.73 7.38
C VAL A 24 22.96 -17.64 6.68
N THR A 25 22.97 -17.36 5.37
CA THR A 25 24.20 -17.10 4.63
C THR A 25 24.60 -15.63 4.77
N GLY A 26 25.89 -15.34 4.77
CA GLY A 26 26.42 -13.99 4.89
C GLY A 26 27.56 -13.83 5.89
N THR A 27 27.96 -12.56 6.05
CA THR A 27 28.95 -12.09 7.01
C THR A 27 28.29 -11.88 8.38
N ILE A 28 29.08 -11.91 9.46
CA ILE A 28 28.60 -11.66 10.83
C ILE A 28 27.72 -10.40 10.91
N GLN A 29 28.17 -9.29 10.33
CA GLN A 29 27.41 -8.02 10.32
C GLN A 29 26.05 -8.14 9.63
N GLU A 30 25.97 -8.86 8.51
CA GLU A 30 24.71 -9.05 7.78
C GLU A 30 23.74 -9.91 8.60
N LEU A 31 24.25 -10.95 9.25
CA LEU A 31 23.45 -11.79 10.15
C LEU A 31 22.96 -11.01 11.38
N THR A 32 23.82 -10.19 11.98
CA THR A 32 23.46 -9.32 13.11
C THR A 32 22.38 -8.32 12.73
N LEU A 33 22.54 -7.63 11.60
CA LEU A 33 21.56 -6.66 11.11
C LEU A 33 20.21 -7.32 10.86
N ARG A 34 20.20 -8.49 10.19
CA ARG A 34 18.98 -9.26 9.94
C ARG A 34 18.32 -9.74 11.23
N ILE A 35 19.08 -10.15 12.23
CA ILE A 35 18.54 -10.50 13.55
C ILE A 35 17.85 -9.29 14.18
N SER A 36 18.50 -8.13 14.21
CA SER A 36 17.90 -6.92 14.79
C SER A 36 16.60 -6.51 14.10
N GLU A 37 16.54 -6.58 12.77
CA GLU A 37 15.30 -6.32 12.00
C GLU A 37 14.18 -7.30 12.35
N LEU A 38 14.50 -8.60 12.43
CA LEU A 38 13.53 -9.65 12.79
C LEU A 38 13.06 -9.56 14.25
N GLU A 39 13.90 -9.07 15.15
CA GLU A 39 13.52 -8.83 16.55
C GLU A 39 12.62 -7.60 16.67
N GLU A 40 12.90 -6.52 15.93
CA GLU A 40 12.03 -5.34 15.90
C GLU A 40 10.63 -5.69 15.38
N GLU A 41 10.52 -6.46 14.30
CA GLU A 41 9.23 -6.94 13.78
C GLU A 41 8.45 -7.75 14.84
N LEU A 42 9.12 -8.64 15.57
CA LEU A 42 8.48 -9.45 16.62
C LEU A 42 8.10 -8.65 17.88
N ASP A 43 8.86 -7.61 18.21
CA ASP A 43 8.55 -6.71 19.33
C ASP A 43 7.39 -5.75 18.96
N GLU A 44 7.26 -5.35 17.69
CA GLU A 44 6.17 -4.52 17.18
C GLU A 44 4.81 -5.25 17.20
N ASP A 45 4.78 -6.55 16.87
CA ASP A 45 3.58 -7.40 17.03
C ASP A 45 3.14 -7.56 18.51
N GLY A 46 3.98 -7.21 19.47
CA GLY A 46 3.69 -7.27 20.91
C GLY A 46 2.95 -6.05 21.48
N GLN A 47 2.71 -5.01 20.69
CA GLN A 47 1.95 -3.82 21.10
C GLN A 47 0.49 -3.90 20.66
N GLU A 48 -0.18 -4.98 21.04
CA GLU A 48 -1.64 -5.06 21.00
C GLU A 48 -2.21 -4.05 21.98
N GLY A 49 -2.68 -2.91 21.46
CA GLY A 49 -3.47 -1.95 22.20
C GLY A 49 -4.74 -2.60 22.75
N ASP A 50 -4.66 -3.04 24.01
CA ASP A 50 -5.80 -3.27 24.87
C ASP A 50 -6.52 -1.94 25.07
N GLU A 51 -7.55 -1.68 24.27
CA GLU A 51 -8.63 -0.79 24.70
C GLU A 51 -10.01 -1.25 24.21
N VAL A 52 -10.69 -1.87 25.17
CA VAL A 52 -12.10 -1.70 25.54
C VAL A 52 -13.20 -2.23 24.61
N SER A 53 -13.65 -3.43 25.00
CA SER A 53 -15.05 -3.84 24.89
C SER A 53 -16.01 -2.72 25.30
N VAL A 54 -16.87 -2.27 24.39
CA VAL A 54 -18.23 -1.84 24.76
C VAL A 54 -19.24 -2.63 23.94
N ALA A 55 -19.74 -3.68 24.56
CA ALA A 55 -20.99 -4.29 24.19
C ALA A 55 -22.13 -3.37 24.64
N SER A 56 -23.03 -2.98 23.73
CA SER A 56 -24.47 -3.22 23.90
C SER A 56 -25.34 -2.48 22.88
N THR A 57 -26.05 -3.30 22.10
CA THR A 57 -27.48 -3.19 21.72
C THR A 57 -27.86 -2.00 20.81
N THR A 58 -28.53 -2.21 19.67
CA THR A 58 -29.83 -2.87 19.55
C THR A 58 -30.06 -3.50 18.18
N ALA A 59 -30.83 -4.58 18.21
CA ALA A 59 -31.26 -5.39 17.08
C ALA A 59 -32.14 -4.65 16.07
N SER A 60 -32.07 -5.09 14.81
CA SER A 60 -33.26 -5.27 13.97
C SER A 60 -32.98 -6.31 12.90
N SER A 61 -33.67 -7.44 13.05
CA SER A 61 -33.73 -8.60 12.19
C SER A 61 -34.25 -8.26 10.79
N THR A 62 -33.73 -8.90 9.75
CA THR A 62 -34.58 -9.62 8.76
C THR A 62 -33.78 -10.75 8.09
N SER A 63 -34.33 -11.94 8.25
CA SER A 63 -33.99 -13.19 7.56
C SER A 63 -34.09 -13.06 6.04
N GLY A 64 -33.16 -13.68 5.31
CA GLY A 64 -33.21 -13.79 3.85
C GLY A 64 -32.14 -14.73 3.30
N GLU A 65 -32.40 -16.04 3.40
CA GLU A 65 -32.03 -17.17 2.52
C GLU A 65 -30.61 -17.28 1.87
N PRO A 66 -29.96 -18.47 1.92
CA PRO A 66 -28.63 -18.69 1.38
C PRO A 66 -28.63 -19.12 -0.11
N GLY A 67 -27.60 -18.71 -0.85
CA GLY A 67 -27.20 -19.37 -2.09
C GLY A 67 -25.87 -18.85 -2.64
N PRO A 68 -24.78 -19.64 -2.61
CA PRO A 68 -23.63 -19.39 -3.46
C PRO A 68 -23.73 -20.28 -4.70
N GLU A 69 -24.39 -19.78 -5.76
CA GLU A 69 -24.18 -20.35 -7.09
C GLU A 69 -22.89 -19.76 -7.67
N ASN A 70 -21.86 -20.60 -7.65
CA ASN A 70 -20.68 -20.48 -8.47
C ASN A 70 -21.11 -20.46 -9.95
N THR A 71 -20.93 -19.34 -10.65
CA THR A 71 -20.85 -19.33 -12.12
C THR A 71 -20.17 -18.06 -12.63
N SER A 72 -19.11 -18.31 -13.39
CA SER A 72 -18.57 -17.48 -14.46
C SER A 72 -17.80 -16.24 -14.07
N GLY A 73 -16.47 -16.38 -14.16
CA GLY A 73 -15.60 -15.30 -14.57
C GLY A 73 -16.10 -14.68 -15.87
N SER A 74 -16.54 -13.45 -15.76
CA SER A 74 -16.63 -12.41 -16.77
C SER A 74 -16.81 -11.18 -15.91
N ILE A 75 -15.82 -10.31 -15.78
CA ILE A 75 -15.59 -9.30 -16.79
C ILE A 75 -14.19 -8.71 -16.55
N THR A 76 -13.37 -8.75 -17.59
CA THR A 76 -12.31 -7.77 -17.76
C THR A 76 -13.01 -6.41 -17.92
N GLU A 77 -13.33 -5.75 -16.82
CA GLU A 77 -13.63 -4.33 -16.88
C GLU A 77 -12.31 -3.61 -16.98
N ASN A 78 -11.95 -3.33 -18.23
CA ASN A 78 -11.19 -2.15 -18.55
C ASN A 78 -12.18 -0.97 -18.54
N PRO A 79 -12.22 -0.10 -17.51
CA PRO A 79 -13.01 1.12 -17.58
C PRO A 79 -12.19 2.29 -18.17
N ALA A 80 -11.21 2.05 -19.05
CA ALA A 80 -10.49 3.13 -19.75
C ALA A 80 -11.22 3.53 -21.04
N SER A 81 -12.45 4.00 -20.89
CA SER A 81 -13.13 4.82 -21.90
C SER A 81 -14.06 5.79 -21.18
N LYS A 82 -13.51 6.57 -20.24
CA LYS A 82 -14.08 7.89 -19.99
C LYS A 82 -13.79 8.69 -21.27
N GLU A 83 -14.86 9.02 -21.98
CA GLU A 83 -14.88 10.15 -22.93
C GLU A 83 -13.95 11.26 -22.41
N PRO A 84 -13.15 11.95 -23.26
CA PRO A 84 -12.35 13.06 -22.79
C PRO A 84 -13.32 14.18 -22.40
N GLY A 85 -13.82 14.13 -21.16
CA GLY A 85 -14.22 15.32 -20.45
C GLY A 85 -13.08 16.32 -20.53
N GLU A 86 -13.39 17.61 -20.42
CA GLU A 86 -12.40 18.67 -20.49
C GLU A 86 -11.38 18.48 -19.34
N LEU A 87 -10.28 17.78 -19.64
CA LEU A 87 -9.22 17.54 -18.67
C LEU A 87 -8.34 18.78 -18.61
N VAL A 88 -8.13 19.27 -17.39
CA VAL A 88 -7.34 20.47 -17.12
C VAL A 88 -5.89 20.07 -16.95
N ALA A 89 -4.98 20.81 -17.59
CA ALA A 89 -3.55 20.61 -17.42
C ALA A 89 -3.06 21.35 -16.18
N VAL A 90 -2.30 20.66 -15.34
CA VAL A 90 -1.64 21.23 -14.15
C VAL A 90 -0.22 20.68 -14.02
N GLU A 91 0.70 21.49 -13.52
CA GLU A 91 2.08 21.11 -13.20
C GLU A 91 2.16 20.68 -11.74
N THR A 92 2.63 19.47 -11.47
CA THR A 92 2.85 18.96 -10.11
C THR A 92 4.04 19.67 -9.45
N LEU A 93 3.94 19.99 -8.16
CA LEU A 93 5.01 20.61 -7.38
C LEU A 93 5.70 19.64 -6.41
N VAL A 94 5.04 18.51 -6.15
CA VAL A 94 5.55 17.42 -5.30
C VAL A 94 5.36 16.08 -6.00
N THR A 95 5.77 15.00 -5.37
CA THR A 95 5.49 13.64 -5.85
C THR A 95 4.08 13.24 -5.42
N LEU A 96 3.19 12.89 -6.35
CA LEU A 96 1.79 12.54 -6.07
C LEU A 96 1.47 11.12 -6.55
N HIS A 97 0.65 10.42 -5.78
CA HIS A 97 -0.09 9.23 -6.23
C HIS A 97 -1.47 9.68 -6.68
N ILE A 98 -1.70 9.66 -7.98
CA ILE A 98 -2.93 10.14 -8.62
C ILE A 98 -3.10 9.40 -9.94
N ASP A 99 -4.33 9.11 -10.35
CA ASP A 99 -4.64 8.54 -11.66
C ASP A 99 -4.88 9.66 -12.68
N ALA A 100 -3.81 10.12 -13.32
CA ALA A 100 -3.83 11.23 -14.26
C ALA A 100 -3.24 10.87 -15.63
N LEU A 101 -3.53 11.68 -16.66
CA LEU A 101 -2.91 11.50 -17.98
C LEU A 101 -1.74 12.46 -18.18
N HIS A 102 -0.59 11.98 -18.63
CA HIS A 102 0.52 12.86 -19.02
C HIS A 102 0.07 13.81 -20.15
N ALA A 103 0.38 15.11 -20.05
CA ALA A 103 -0.13 16.13 -20.97
C ALA A 103 0.28 15.90 -22.44
N THR A 104 1.54 15.56 -22.68
CA THR A 104 2.06 15.26 -24.03
C THR A 104 1.90 13.79 -24.44
N ARG A 105 2.26 12.86 -23.55
CA ARG A 105 2.28 11.42 -23.89
C ARG A 105 0.91 10.75 -23.88
N ASN A 106 -0.10 11.39 -23.28
CA ASN A 106 -1.44 10.81 -23.12
C ASN A 106 -1.41 9.43 -22.42
N GLU A 107 -0.41 9.22 -21.57
CA GLU A 107 -0.17 8.00 -20.82
C GLU A 107 -0.77 8.12 -19.42
N SER A 108 -1.40 7.06 -18.91
CA SER A 108 -1.87 6.99 -17.53
C SER A 108 -0.69 6.89 -16.56
N LEU A 109 -0.59 7.86 -15.67
CA LEU A 109 0.37 7.90 -14.58
C LEU A 109 -0.39 7.61 -13.30
N SER A 110 0.11 6.67 -12.49
CA SER A 110 -0.35 6.42 -11.12
C SER A 110 0.56 7.06 -10.07
N ILE A 111 1.78 7.44 -10.49
CA ILE A 111 2.72 8.23 -9.69
C ILE A 111 3.33 9.32 -10.58
N VAL A 112 3.41 10.53 -10.05
CA VAL A 112 3.83 11.72 -10.79
C VAL A 112 4.93 12.43 -10.00
N GLU A 113 6.05 12.72 -10.64
CA GLU A 113 7.16 13.47 -10.05
C GLU A 113 6.90 14.99 -10.11
N PRO A 114 7.57 15.81 -9.26
CA PRO A 114 7.46 17.26 -9.34
C PRO A 114 8.00 17.81 -10.69
N GLY A 115 7.31 18.82 -11.23
CA GLY A 115 7.59 19.46 -12.52
C GLY A 115 6.96 18.75 -13.72
N VAL A 116 6.13 17.73 -13.49
CA VAL A 116 5.45 16.99 -14.57
C VAL A 116 4.08 17.60 -14.81
N VAL A 117 3.76 17.87 -16.07
CA VAL A 117 2.44 18.37 -16.47
C VAL A 117 1.50 17.19 -16.74
N ILE A 118 0.44 17.11 -15.94
CA ILE A 118 -0.60 16.10 -16.02
C ILE A 118 -1.95 16.73 -16.36
N ARG A 119 -2.84 15.92 -16.90
CA ARG A 119 -4.23 16.24 -17.22
C ARG A 119 -5.13 15.44 -16.30
N VAL A 120 -5.92 16.17 -15.52
CA VAL A 120 -6.85 15.65 -14.51
C VAL A 120 -8.23 16.27 -14.72
N THR A 121 -9.23 15.83 -13.96
CA THR A 121 -10.53 16.49 -13.99
C THR A 121 -10.46 17.89 -13.35
N ASP A 122 -11.42 18.77 -13.67
CA ASP A 122 -11.49 20.13 -13.09
C ASP A 122 -11.55 20.11 -11.55
N ALA A 123 -12.31 19.16 -10.99
CA ALA A 123 -12.41 18.96 -9.54
C ALA A 123 -11.05 18.62 -8.92
N GLU A 124 -10.32 17.67 -9.51
CA GLU A 124 -8.99 17.28 -9.04
C GLU A 124 -7.99 18.43 -9.19
N ALA A 125 -8.00 19.14 -10.33
CA ALA A 125 -7.13 20.30 -10.52
C ALA A 125 -7.36 21.35 -9.41
N TYR A 126 -8.62 21.63 -9.07
CA TYR A 126 -8.96 22.55 -8.00
C TYR A 126 -8.45 22.09 -6.63
N GLU A 127 -8.59 20.80 -6.30
CA GLU A 127 -8.09 20.24 -5.05
C GLU A 127 -6.55 20.32 -4.97
N LEU A 128 -5.87 19.94 -6.05
CA LEU A 128 -4.40 19.97 -6.14
C LEU A 128 -3.84 21.38 -5.99
N ILE A 129 -4.47 22.36 -6.63
CA ILE A 129 -4.07 23.77 -6.54
C ILE A 129 -4.38 24.34 -5.15
N SER A 130 -5.56 24.03 -4.59
CA SER A 130 -5.96 24.48 -3.25
C SER A 130 -5.05 23.96 -2.15
N GLN A 131 -4.55 22.73 -2.31
CA GLN A 131 -3.59 22.12 -1.39
C GLN A 131 -2.14 22.53 -1.66
N GLY A 132 -1.87 23.30 -2.73
CA GLY A 132 -0.52 23.71 -3.12
C GLY A 132 0.35 22.57 -3.65
N LEU A 133 -0.26 21.48 -4.11
CA LEU A 133 0.41 20.30 -4.65
C LEU A 133 0.66 20.40 -6.15
N ALA A 134 -0.13 21.21 -6.85
CA ALA A 134 0.04 21.52 -8.27
C ALA A 134 -0.23 22.99 -8.56
N ARG A 135 0.11 23.43 -9.78
CA ARG A 135 -0.12 24.79 -10.27
C ARG A 135 -0.71 24.76 -11.68
N GLU A 136 -1.57 25.72 -11.99
CA GLU A 136 -2.08 25.96 -13.34
C GLU A 136 -0.94 26.32 -14.33
N VAL A 137 -0.99 25.78 -15.54
CA VAL A 137 0.01 25.95 -16.61
C VAL A 137 -0.43 26.87 -17.73
#